data_AF-A0A9P7DI87-F1
#
_entry.id   AF-A0A9P7DI87-F1
#
_cell.length_a   1.000
_cell.length_b   1.000
_cell.length_c   1.000
_cell.angle_alpha   90.00
_cell.angle_beta   90.00
_cell.angle_gamma   90.00
#
_symmetry.space_group_name_H-M   'P 1'
#
loop_
_entity.id
_entity.type
_entity.pdbx_description
1 polymer ?
#
loop_
_entity_poly.entity_id
_entity_poly.type
_entity_poly.pdbx_seq_one_letter_code
_entity_poly.pdbx_strand_id
1 'polypeptide(L)'
;MSSGGRFAPYKNALTAISKRAGTPLPSLVVSFAILHELTAIVPIVGIFYTARSLGAGERVVNAVALQRDGSIDDQYWVNARLRAWVDEGEQWAGRVGRRYGIFGFEKGKVVDQTQARELSGKLAGDVANAVLAYGAVKALLPVRIGLSLYLSPMFSRKVVEPIRLGGLRLLGRRPKFM
;
A
#
# COMPACT_ATOMS: atom_id res chain seq x y z
N MET A 1 -46.90 3.91 -2.15
CA MET A 1 -45.96 3.84 -1.02
C MET A 1 -44.57 3.54 -1.56
N SER A 2 -43.69 4.53 -1.63
CA SER A 2 -42.25 4.31 -1.90
C SER A 2 -41.49 4.97 -0.77
N SER A 3 -40.92 4.14 0.10
CA SER A 3 -40.00 4.56 1.14
C SER A 3 -38.79 5.20 0.47
N GLY A 4 -38.75 6.54 0.46
CA GLY A 4 -37.57 7.33 0.13
C GLY A 4 -36.52 7.14 1.20
N GLY A 5 -35.93 5.96 1.28
CA GLY A 5 -34.90 5.64 2.25
C GLY A 5 -33.68 6.55 2.06
N ARG A 6 -32.98 6.84 3.15
CA ARG A 6 -31.78 7.71 3.23
C ARG A 6 -30.68 7.39 2.19
N PHE A 7 -30.75 6.21 1.57
CA PHE A 7 -29.83 5.71 0.56
C PHE A 7 -30.24 5.99 -0.89
N ALA A 8 -31.45 6.51 -1.15
CA ALA A 8 -31.91 6.83 -2.50
C ALA A 8 -30.97 7.81 -3.26
N PRO A 9 -30.46 8.90 -2.62
CA PRO A 9 -29.51 9.80 -3.27
C PRO A 9 -28.19 9.09 -3.65
N TYR A 10 -27.69 8.23 -2.76
CA TYR A 10 -26.46 7.46 -2.99
C TYR A 10 -26.59 6.46 -4.13
N LYS A 11 -27.71 5.74 -4.20
CA LYS A 11 -28.00 4.80 -5.30
C LYS A 11 -28.06 5.53 -6.64
N ASN A 12 -28.66 6.72 -6.68
CA ASN A 12 -28.74 7.54 -7.88
C ASN A 12 -27.35 8.02 -8.33
N ALA A 13 -26.53 8.50 -7.40
CA ALA A 13 -25.15 8.93 -7.68
C ALA A 13 -24.29 7.77 -8.20
N LEU A 14 -24.36 6.59 -7.57
CA LEU A 14 -23.63 5.41 -8.02
C LEU A 14 -24.08 4.96 -9.41
N THR A 15 -25.38 4.97 -9.68
CA THR A 15 -25.92 4.63 -10.99
C THR A 15 -25.44 5.60 -12.06
N ALA A 16 -25.37 6.91 -11.76
CA ALA A 16 -24.83 7.92 -12.66
C ALA A 16 -23.33 7.68 -12.97
N ILE A 17 -22.53 7.34 -11.95
CA ILE A 17 -21.10 7.02 -12.11
C ILE A 17 -20.91 5.78 -12.97
N SER A 18 -21.69 4.72 -12.74
CA SER A 18 -21.63 3.49 -13.55
C SER A 18 -22.01 3.73 -15.00
N LYS A 19 -23.05 4.54 -15.25
CA LYS A 19 -23.45 4.94 -16.61
C LYS A 19 -22.35 5.73 -17.31
N ARG A 20 -21.72 6.70 -16.64
CA ARG A 20 -20.60 7.49 -17.19
C ARG A 20 -19.35 6.64 -17.44
N ALA A 21 -19.07 5.68 -16.57
CA ALA A 21 -17.94 4.76 -16.71
C ALA A 21 -18.16 3.70 -17.80
N GLY A 22 -19.42 3.46 -18.19
CA GLY A 22 -19.78 2.44 -19.19
C GLY A 22 -19.58 1.00 -18.70
N THR A 23 -19.52 0.77 -17.38
CA THR A 23 -19.35 -0.56 -16.79
C THR A 23 -20.24 -0.78 -15.57
N PRO A 24 -20.65 -2.02 -15.27
CA PRO A 24 -21.46 -2.32 -14.08
C PRO A 24 -20.76 -1.93 -12.78
N LEU A 25 -21.53 -1.41 -11.81
CA LEU A 25 -21.04 -1.02 -10.48
C LEU A 25 -20.13 -2.06 -9.80
N PRO A 26 -20.47 -3.37 -9.76
CA PRO A 26 -19.62 -4.36 -9.11
C PRO A 26 -18.24 -4.47 -9.77
N SER A 27 -18.17 -4.35 -11.10
CA SER A 27 -16.91 -4.40 -11.85
C SER A 27 -16.01 -3.20 -11.51
N LEU A 28 -16.62 -2.03 -11.33
CA LEU A 28 -15.91 -0.82 -10.95
C LEU A 28 -15.34 -0.92 -9.52
N VAL A 29 -16.11 -1.46 -8.57
CA VAL A 29 -15.66 -1.69 -7.19
C VAL A 29 -14.50 -2.70 -7.14
N VAL A 30 -14.62 -3.81 -7.87
CA VAL A 30 -13.56 -4.81 -7.98
C VAL A 30 -12.30 -4.21 -8.60
N SER A 31 -12.44 -3.41 -9.66
CA SER A 31 -11.33 -2.73 -10.31
C SER A 31 -10.63 -1.76 -9.36
N PHE A 32 -11.40 -0.98 -8.60
CA PHE A 32 -10.87 -0.08 -7.59
C PHE A 32 -10.08 -0.84 -6.52
N ALA A 33 -10.64 -1.93 -5.98
CA ALA A 33 -9.96 -2.74 -4.97
C ALA A 33 -8.64 -3.30 -5.50
N ILE A 34 -8.63 -3.88 -6.71
CA ILE A 34 -7.41 -4.42 -7.31
C ILE A 34 -6.36 -3.32 -7.52
N LEU A 35 -6.74 -2.18 -8.09
CA LEU A 35 -5.83 -1.05 -8.30
C LEU A 35 -5.32 -0.47 -6.98
N HIS A 36 -6.17 -0.41 -5.95
CA HIS A 36 -5.81 0.06 -4.62
C HIS A 36 -4.72 -0.81 -3.99
N GLU A 37 -4.85 -2.13 -4.12
CA GLU A 37 -3.84 -3.08 -3.63
C GLU A 37 -2.56 -3.03 -4.46
N LEU A 38 -2.66 -2.98 -5.79
CA LEU A 38 -1.47 -2.90 -6.66
C LEU A 38 -0.67 -1.62 -6.40
N THR A 39 -1.36 -0.49 -6.22
CA THR A 39 -0.73 0.79 -5.84
C THR A 39 -0.26 0.82 -4.38
N ALA A 40 -0.55 -0.20 -3.57
CA ALA A 40 0.10 -0.42 -2.28
C ALA A 40 1.42 -1.19 -2.46
N ILE A 41 1.34 -2.34 -3.13
CA ILE A 41 2.43 -3.31 -3.21
C ILE A 41 3.59 -2.78 -4.05
N VAL A 42 3.29 -2.25 -5.24
CA VAL A 42 4.33 -1.79 -6.18
C VAL A 42 5.17 -0.66 -5.56
N PRO A 43 4.58 0.38 -4.95
CA PRO A 43 5.37 1.41 -4.30
C PRO A 43 6.13 0.92 -3.06
N ILE A 44 5.57 0.02 -2.23
CA ILE A 44 6.30 -0.53 -1.08
C ILE A 44 7.59 -1.21 -1.57
N VAL A 45 7.47 -2.11 -2.55
CA VAL A 45 8.60 -2.86 -3.08
C VAL A 45 9.59 -1.94 -3.79
N GLY A 46 9.10 -1.04 -4.65
CA GLY A 46 9.94 -0.11 -5.40
C GLY A 46 10.71 0.86 -4.51
N ILE A 47 10.04 1.44 -3.50
CA ILE A 47 10.69 2.37 -2.57
C ILE A 47 11.69 1.62 -1.69
N PHE A 48 11.37 0.39 -1.25
CA PHE A 48 12.33 -0.42 -0.48
C PHE A 48 13.62 -0.66 -1.25
N TYR A 49 13.53 -1.17 -2.48
CA TYR A 49 14.74 -1.45 -3.27
C TYR A 49 15.50 -0.18 -3.66
N THR A 50 14.79 0.92 -3.92
CA THR A 50 15.41 2.23 -4.19
C THR A 50 16.11 2.77 -2.95
N ALA A 51 15.49 2.68 -1.77
CA ALA A 51 16.10 3.12 -0.52
C ALA A 51 17.33 2.27 -0.19
N ARG A 52 17.23 0.95 -0.41
CA ARG A 52 18.34 0.01 -0.23
C ARG A 52 19.50 0.30 -1.16
N SER A 53 19.26 0.56 -2.44
CA SER A 53 20.34 0.83 -3.40
C SER A 53 21.05 2.15 -3.15
N LEU A 54 20.35 3.13 -2.57
CA LEU A 54 20.90 4.46 -2.26
C LEU A 54 21.43 4.58 -0.82
N GLY A 55 21.26 3.56 0.03
CA GLY A 55 21.54 3.64 1.47
C GLY A 55 20.70 4.71 2.17
N ALA A 56 19.52 5.03 1.63
CA ALA A 56 18.70 6.14 2.10
C ALA A 56 18.03 5.86 3.46
N GLY A 57 17.70 4.60 3.76
CA GLY A 57 17.07 4.23 5.04
C GLY A 57 17.91 4.59 6.25
N GLU A 58 19.21 4.27 6.21
CA GLU A 58 20.15 4.58 7.30
C GLU A 58 20.30 6.09 7.51
N ARG A 59 20.39 6.86 6.41
CA ARG A 59 20.52 8.32 6.45
C ARG A 59 19.28 8.99 7.01
N VAL A 60 18.09 8.53 6.62
CA VAL A 60 16.83 9.12 7.08
C VAL A 60 16.55 8.74 8.54
N VAL A 61 16.79 7.50 8.95
CA VAL A 61 16.66 7.12 10.37
C VAL A 61 17.64 7.91 11.24
N ASN A 62 18.88 8.09 10.80
CA ASN A 62 19.84 8.93 11.52
C ASN A 62 19.43 10.41 11.55
N ALA A 63 18.89 10.95 10.46
CA ALA A 63 18.39 12.34 10.44
C ALA A 63 17.18 12.54 11.36
N VAL A 64 16.24 11.59 11.38
CA VAL A 64 15.08 11.58 12.29
C VAL A 64 15.53 11.40 13.74
N ALA A 65 16.57 10.60 13.99
CA ALA A 65 17.16 10.42 15.30
C ALA A 65 17.91 11.66 15.80
N LEU A 66 18.58 12.42 14.91
CA LEU A 66 19.26 13.68 15.24
C LEU A 66 18.27 14.84 15.43
N GLN A 67 17.11 14.80 14.78
CA GLN A 67 15.98 15.70 15.08
C GLN A 67 15.33 15.44 16.45
N ARG A 68 15.85 14.49 17.26
CA ARG A 68 15.44 14.29 18.67
C ARG A 68 15.66 15.52 19.56
N ASP A 69 16.68 16.34 19.27
CA ASP A 69 17.18 17.37 20.21
C ASP A 69 16.78 18.81 19.86
N GLY A 70 16.09 19.04 18.74
CA GLY A 70 15.65 20.38 18.34
C GLY A 70 14.24 20.70 18.84
N SER A 71 14.14 21.61 19.81
CA SER A 71 12.90 22.34 20.12
C SER A 71 12.45 23.14 18.89
N ILE A 72 11.16 23.10 18.48
CA ILE A 72 10.34 24.22 17.96
C ILE A 72 8.85 23.79 17.91
N ASP A 73 7.99 24.67 18.43
CA ASP A 73 6.58 24.51 18.85
C ASP A 73 5.54 24.20 17.73
N ASP A 74 5.84 24.40 16.44
CA ASP A 74 4.80 24.36 15.39
C ASP A 74 4.65 23.00 14.66
N GLN A 75 5.65 22.11 14.74
CA GLN A 75 5.63 20.80 14.06
C GLN A 75 5.22 19.63 14.96
N TYR A 76 4.75 19.89 16.19
CA TYR A 76 4.45 18.84 17.16
C TYR A 76 3.54 17.74 16.60
N TRP A 77 2.46 18.10 15.89
CA TRP A 77 1.54 17.14 15.30
C TRP A 77 2.17 16.31 14.17
N VAL A 78 2.90 16.95 13.25
CA VAL A 78 3.54 16.26 12.12
C VAL A 78 4.64 15.32 12.63
N ASN A 79 5.48 15.81 13.55
CA ASN A 79 6.58 15.04 14.13
C ASN A 79 6.06 13.89 14.99
N ALA A 80 4.99 14.09 15.78
CA ALA A 80 4.33 13.02 16.50
C ALA A 80 3.75 11.97 15.55
N ARG A 81 3.19 12.39 14.41
CA ARG A 81 2.64 11.47 13.41
C ARG A 81 3.73 10.67 12.69
N LEU A 82 4.83 11.32 12.33
CA LEU A 82 6.00 10.67 11.74
C LEU A 82 6.61 9.65 12.71
N ARG A 83 6.74 10.00 13.99
CA ARG A 83 7.20 9.07 15.04
C ARG A 83 6.30 7.85 15.14
N ALA A 84 4.99 8.04 15.20
CA ALA A 84 4.04 6.93 15.21
C ALA A 84 4.16 6.04 13.95
N TRP A 85 4.46 6.63 12.79
CA TRP A 85 4.65 5.86 11.55
C TRP A 85 5.97 5.08 11.53
N VAL A 86 7.03 5.64 12.11
CA VAL A 86 8.32 4.94 12.30
C VAL A 86 8.12 3.75 13.24
N ASP A 87 7.52 3.97 14.41
CA ASP A 87 7.27 2.91 15.41
C ASP A 87 6.38 1.79 14.84
N GLU A 88 5.30 2.14 14.14
CA GLU A 88 4.45 1.17 13.44
C GLU A 88 5.23 0.41 12.35
N GLY A 89 6.09 1.11 11.61
CA GLY A 89 6.94 0.56 10.57
C GLY A 89 7.94 -0.45 11.12
N GLU A 90 8.57 -0.16 12.27
CA GLU A 90 9.51 -1.05 12.94
C GLU A 90 8.81 -2.33 13.40
N GLN A 91 7.62 -2.21 13.99
CA GLN A 91 6.81 -3.35 14.40
C GLN A 91 6.37 -4.20 13.20
N TRP A 92 5.98 -3.56 12.09
CA TRP A 92 5.64 -4.25 10.85
C TRP A 92 6.86 -4.96 10.26
N ALA A 93 7.99 -4.27 10.12
CA ALA A 93 9.23 -4.82 9.59
C ALA A 93 9.72 -6.00 10.45
N GLY A 94 9.62 -5.91 11.77
CA GLY A 94 9.93 -7.01 12.68
C GLY A 94 8.98 -8.20 12.53
N ARG A 95 7.67 -7.97 12.36
CA ARG A 95 6.69 -9.06 12.13
C ARG A 95 6.91 -9.76 10.79
N VAL A 96 7.08 -9.00 9.71
CA VAL A 96 7.28 -9.54 8.36
C VAL A 96 8.65 -10.21 8.26
N GLY A 97 9.69 -9.57 8.79
CA GLY A 97 11.05 -10.12 8.86
C GLY A 97 11.07 -11.47 9.57
N ARG A 98 10.49 -11.57 10.78
CA ARG A 98 10.41 -12.86 11.51
C ARG A 98 9.54 -13.92 10.82
N ARG A 99 8.47 -13.52 10.13
CA ARG A 99 7.54 -14.46 9.48
C ARG A 99 8.12 -15.04 8.19
N TYR A 100 8.82 -14.24 7.41
CA TYR A 100 9.32 -14.63 6.09
C TYR A 100 10.84 -14.85 6.04
N GLY A 101 11.55 -14.63 7.14
CA GLY A 101 13.01 -14.74 7.20
C GLY A 101 13.73 -13.66 6.38
N ILE A 102 13.05 -12.56 6.05
CA ILE A 102 13.60 -11.44 5.28
C ILE A 102 14.20 -10.40 6.22
N PHE A 103 14.96 -9.42 5.74
CA PHE A 103 15.66 -8.42 6.58
C PHE A 103 16.65 -9.02 7.59
N GLY A 104 17.20 -10.20 7.28
CA GLY A 104 18.23 -10.87 8.07
C GLY A 104 17.77 -11.53 9.36
N PHE A 105 16.45 -11.72 9.55
CA PHE A 105 15.91 -12.62 10.56
C PHE A 105 16.11 -14.10 10.15
N GLU A 106 17.36 -14.55 10.00
CA GLU A 106 17.66 -15.96 9.76
C GLU A 106 17.54 -16.76 11.07
N LYS A 107 16.69 -17.78 11.08
CA LYS A 107 16.64 -18.76 12.17
C LYS A 107 17.95 -19.57 12.16
N GLY A 108 18.81 -19.34 13.15
CA GLY A 108 19.80 -20.34 13.58
C GLY A 108 21.17 -20.33 12.91
N LYS A 109 21.64 -19.24 12.29
CA LYS A 109 23.06 -19.15 11.89
C LYS A 109 23.93 -18.79 13.09
N VAL A 110 24.91 -19.64 13.38
CA VAL A 110 26.01 -19.32 14.30
C VAL A 110 26.97 -18.43 13.52
N VAL A 111 26.98 -17.13 13.84
CA VAL A 111 27.77 -16.12 13.14
C VAL A 111 29.00 -15.77 13.98
N ASP A 112 30.18 -15.83 13.38
CA ASP A 112 31.44 -15.42 13.98
C ASP A 112 31.43 -13.92 14.35
N GLN A 113 32.15 -13.47 15.40
CA GLN A 113 32.00 -12.12 15.98
C GLN A 113 32.21 -10.97 14.99
N THR A 114 33.10 -11.13 14.01
CA THR A 114 33.37 -10.16 12.94
C THR A 114 32.24 -10.12 11.92
N GLN A 115 31.74 -11.28 11.50
CA GLN A 115 30.58 -11.39 10.60
C GLN A 115 29.30 -10.92 11.28
N ALA A 116 29.18 -11.08 12.61
CA ALA A 116 28.01 -10.68 13.38
C ALA A 116 27.80 -9.16 13.38
N ARG A 117 28.89 -8.38 13.46
CA ARG A 117 28.83 -6.91 13.38
C ARG A 117 28.41 -6.43 11.99
N GLU A 118 28.98 -7.01 10.93
CA GLU A 118 28.63 -6.65 9.56
C GLU A 118 27.19 -7.06 9.21
N LEU A 119 26.77 -8.25 9.63
CA LEU A 119 25.37 -8.69 9.51
C LEU A 119 24.47 -7.72 10.27
N SER A 120 24.75 -7.44 11.54
CA SER A 120 23.90 -6.57 12.37
C SER A 120 23.71 -5.18 11.76
N GLY A 121 24.75 -4.60 11.14
CA GLY A 121 24.64 -3.34 10.41
C GLY A 121 23.75 -3.44 9.16
N LYS A 122 23.94 -4.46 8.33
CA LYS A 122 23.09 -4.71 7.15
C LYS A 122 21.63 -5.00 7.52
N LEU A 123 21.41 -5.71 8.64
CA LEU A 123 20.09 -5.97 9.22
C LEU A 123 19.40 -4.66 9.62
N ALA A 124 20.11 -3.80 10.36
CA ALA A 124 19.59 -2.51 10.78
C ALA A 124 19.26 -1.61 9.58
N GLY A 125 20.12 -1.59 8.55
CA GLY A 125 19.88 -0.87 7.30
C GLY A 125 18.66 -1.36 6.54
N ASP A 126 18.46 -2.68 6.44
CA ASP A 126 17.31 -3.28 5.77
C ASP A 126 15.99 -3.00 6.49
N VAL A 127 16.00 -3.06 7.83
CA VAL A 127 14.85 -2.65 8.64
C VAL A 127 14.56 -1.17 8.43
N ALA A 128 15.58 -0.29 8.46
CA ALA A 128 15.42 1.14 8.22
C ALA A 128 14.83 1.44 6.82
N ASN A 129 15.29 0.73 5.79
CA ASN A 129 14.74 0.84 4.43
C ASN A 129 13.27 0.39 4.37
N ALA A 130 12.91 -0.67 5.11
CA ALA A 130 11.53 -1.18 5.19
C ALA A 130 10.60 -0.19 5.92
N VAL A 131 11.06 0.40 7.02
CA VAL A 131 10.34 1.44 7.78
C VAL A 131 10.11 2.67 6.90
N LEU A 132 11.14 3.13 6.19
CA LEU A 132 11.05 4.25 5.27
C LEU A 132 10.05 3.97 4.13
N ALA A 133 10.12 2.79 3.52
CA ALA A 133 9.19 2.40 2.47
C ALA A 133 7.73 2.36 2.98
N TYR A 134 7.51 1.80 4.17
CA TYR A 134 6.20 1.76 4.81
C TYR A 134 5.65 3.17 5.07
N GLY A 135 6.45 4.05 5.67
CA GLY A 135 6.08 5.43 5.94
C GLY A 135 5.77 6.21 4.65
N ALA A 136 6.59 6.05 3.61
CA ALA A 136 6.38 6.70 2.32
C ALA A 136 5.08 6.25 1.65
N VAL A 137 4.78 4.94 1.65
CA VAL A 137 3.51 4.44 1.09
C VAL A 137 2.30 4.94 1.87
N LYS A 138 2.44 5.10 3.19
CA LYS A 138 1.40 5.68 4.03
C LYS A 138 1.17 7.16 3.73
N ALA A 139 2.22 7.92 3.44
CA ALA A 139 2.11 9.29 2.95
C ALA A 139 1.43 9.38 1.58
N LEU A 140 1.59 8.35 0.73
CA LEU A 140 0.96 8.27 -0.59
C LEU A 140 -0.51 7.84 -0.58
N LEU A 141 -1.13 7.56 0.58
CA LEU A 141 -2.54 7.16 0.67
C LEU A 141 -3.53 8.05 -0.10
N PRO A 142 -3.54 9.40 0.04
CA PRO A 142 -4.47 10.24 -0.71
C PRO A 142 -4.25 10.15 -2.23
N VAL A 143 -2.99 10.07 -2.66
CA VAL A 143 -2.64 9.90 -4.08
C VAL A 143 -3.12 8.54 -4.58
N ARG A 144 -2.94 7.47 -3.80
CA ARG A 144 -3.38 6.11 -4.14
C ARG A 144 -4.89 6.03 -4.34
N ILE A 145 -5.66 6.67 -3.45
CA ILE A 145 -7.13 6.72 -3.58
C ILE A 145 -7.52 7.45 -4.86
N GLY A 146 -6.94 8.64 -5.11
CA GLY A 146 -7.23 9.42 -6.31
C GLY A 146 -6.87 8.69 -7.60
N LEU A 147 -5.68 8.10 -7.66
CA LEU A 147 -5.20 7.35 -8.82
C LEU A 147 -6.04 6.10 -9.08
N SER A 148 -6.38 5.35 -8.03
CA SER A 148 -7.22 4.15 -8.15
C SER A 148 -8.62 4.51 -8.66
N LEU A 149 -9.24 5.58 -8.15
CA LEU A 149 -10.54 6.05 -8.64
C LEU A 149 -10.49 6.47 -10.12
N TYR A 150 -9.43 7.16 -10.52
CA TYR A 150 -9.25 7.62 -11.90
C TYR A 150 -9.04 6.45 -12.88
N LEU A 151 -8.27 5.44 -12.49
CA LEU A 151 -7.94 4.30 -13.35
C LEU A 151 -9.00 3.19 -13.35
N SER A 152 -9.87 3.14 -12.34
CA SER A 152 -10.90 2.09 -12.19
C SER A 152 -11.79 1.90 -13.42
N PRO A 153 -12.33 2.97 -14.08
CA PRO A 153 -13.15 2.80 -15.28
C PRO A 153 -12.36 2.19 -16.46
N MET A 154 -11.08 2.53 -16.62
CA MET A 154 -10.26 1.97 -17.69
C MET A 154 -9.90 0.50 -17.42
N PHE A 155 -9.53 0.18 -16.18
CA PHE A 155 -9.18 -1.18 -15.79
C PHE A 155 -10.37 -2.14 -15.84
N SER A 156 -11.55 -1.67 -15.42
CA SER A 156 -12.81 -2.41 -15.51
C SER A 156 -13.09 -2.89 -16.93
N ARG A 157 -13.01 -1.98 -17.91
CA ARG A 157 -13.26 -2.26 -19.33
C ARG A 157 -12.21 -3.18 -19.95
N LYS A 158 -10.92 -2.98 -19.63
CA LYS A 158 -9.81 -3.70 -20.29
C LYS A 158 -9.51 -5.06 -19.68
N VAL A 159 -9.73 -5.25 -18.37
CA VAL A 159 -9.28 -6.44 -17.64
C VAL A 159 -10.44 -7.20 -17.02
N VAL A 160 -11.31 -6.53 -16.26
CA VAL A 160 -12.35 -7.22 -15.48
C VAL A 160 -13.48 -7.73 -16.36
N GLU A 161 -13.94 -6.93 -17.32
CA GLU A 161 -15.02 -7.30 -18.24
C GLU A 161 -14.70 -8.51 -19.14
N PRO A 162 -13.52 -8.61 -19.79
CA PRO A 162 -13.19 -9.82 -20.56
C PRO A 162 -13.05 -11.07 -19.68
N ILE A 163 -12.52 -10.94 -18.46
CA ILE A 163 -12.44 -12.06 -17.51
C ILE A 163 -13.85 -12.49 -17.07
N ARG A 164 -14.76 -11.55 -16.79
CA ARG A 164 -16.15 -11.83 -16.43
C ARG A 164 -16.90 -12.53 -17.56
N LEU A 165 -16.74 -12.06 -18.79
CA LEU A 165 -17.37 -12.65 -19.98
C LEU A 165 -16.78 -14.03 -20.29
N GLY A 166 -15.47 -14.22 -20.15
CA GLY A 166 -14.79 -15.51 -20.29
C GLY A 166 -15.22 -16.52 -19.22
N GLY A 167 -15.30 -16.08 -17.95
CA GLY A 167 -15.76 -16.91 -16.83
C GLY A 167 -17.23 -17.30 -16.94
N LEU A 168 -18.10 -16.40 -17.41
CA LEU A 168 -19.52 -16.71 -17.69
C LEU A 168 -19.69 -17.71 -18.84
N ARG A 169 -18.82 -17.65 -19.86
CA ARG A 169 -18.79 -18.63 -20.95
C ARG A 169 -18.37 -20.02 -20.46
N LEU A 170 -17.39 -20.10 -19.57
CA LEU A 170 -16.98 -21.35 -18.92
C LEU A 170 -18.06 -21.92 -17.99
N LEU A 171 -18.85 -21.06 -17.34
CA LEU A 171 -19.93 -21.47 -16.43
C LEU A 171 -21.28 -21.72 -17.14
N GLY A 172 -21.32 -21.73 -18.48
CA GLY A 172 -22.52 -22.04 -19.27
C GLY A 172 -23.67 -21.02 -19.19
N ARG A 173 -23.49 -19.88 -18.52
CA ARG A 173 -24.53 -18.84 -18.40
C ARG A 173 -24.39 -17.83 -19.54
N ARG A 174 -25.32 -17.88 -20.49
CA ARG A 174 -25.43 -16.86 -21.56
C ARG A 174 -25.72 -15.49 -20.94
N PRO A 175 -24.94 -14.44 -21.22
CA PRO A 175 -25.27 -13.09 -20.78
C PRO A 175 -26.53 -12.61 -21.52
N LYS A 176 -27.60 -12.30 -20.79
CA LYS A 176 -28.72 -11.50 -21.31
C LYS A 176 -28.25 -10.05 -21.41
N PHE A 177 -27.91 -9.62 -22.62
CA PHE A 177 -27.78 -8.21 -22.96
C PHE A 177 -29.18 -7.60 -23.08
N MET A 178 -29.40 -6.48 -22.40
CA MET A 178 -30.38 -5.43 -22.74
C MET A 178 -29.62 -4.11 -22.72
#